data_AF-A0A0F8ZQ01-F1
#
_entry.id   AF-A0A0F8ZQ01-F1
#
_cell.length_a   1.000
_cell.length_b   1.000
_cell.length_c   1.000
_cell.angle_alpha   90.00
_cell.angle_beta   90.00
_cell.angle_gamma   90.00
#
_symmetry.space_group_name_H-M   'P 1'
#
loop_
_entity.id
_entity.type
_entity.pdbx_description
1 polymer ?
#
loop_
_entity_poly.entity_id
_entity_poly.type
_entity_poly.pdbx_seq_one_letter_code
_entity_poly.pdbx_strand_id
1 'polypeptide(L)'
;MRTRSKPILFITPHHVGTWFFLNFLLKHKQIGGFCCHSRFERLNKKRGTSYSKLPRVGGFKQKAEIISINSDYNLYHAHPPYEYSEYLHMLVNFVPTFVAIRDPLIALISHIKRYPPGTDKQFRVRGQQANEVELWKVFVRTMQYSSDIFTIPMDLLTKNTDVIKTEKLTLLLKHCGLDSDNLLVFETVQSWAPVNCLEYPEKEYYYNKDMERIEKFLGPLWTQLRNLENEFRPYLERFG
;
A
#
# COMPACT_ATOMS: atom_id res chain seq x y z
N MET A 1 12.74 -3.16 33.24
CA MET A 1 12.25 -4.04 32.16
C MET A 1 12.28 -3.24 30.86
N ARG A 2 12.93 -3.73 29.80
CA ARG A 2 12.83 -3.09 28.47
C ARG A 2 11.43 -3.35 27.93
N THR A 3 10.63 -2.31 27.75
CA THR A 3 9.34 -2.39 27.04
C THR A 3 9.63 -2.85 25.62
N ARG A 4 9.03 -3.96 25.20
CA ARG A 4 9.11 -4.38 23.79
C ARG A 4 8.28 -3.40 22.97
N SER A 5 8.87 -2.87 21.90
CA SER A 5 8.17 -2.01 20.94
C SER A 5 6.93 -2.73 20.38
N LYS A 6 5.83 -1.99 20.21
CA LYS A 6 4.56 -2.52 19.70
C LYS A 6 4.56 -2.52 18.16
N PRO A 7 4.19 -3.62 17.50
CA PRO A 7 4.15 -3.68 16.05
C PRO A 7 2.90 -2.99 15.49
N ILE A 8 3.05 -2.33 14.34
CA ILE A 8 1.97 -1.90 13.45
C ILE A 8 2.23 -2.54 12.09
N LEU A 9 1.21 -3.16 11.50
CA LEU A 9 1.31 -3.81 10.20
C LEU A 9 0.64 -2.96 9.12
N PHE A 10 1.39 -2.66 8.07
CA PHE A 10 0.91 -2.02 6.86
C PHE A 10 0.95 -3.02 5.72
N ILE A 11 -0.22 -3.47 5.29
CA ILE A 11 -0.35 -4.39 4.16
C ILE A 11 -0.86 -3.57 2.98
N THR A 12 -0.26 -3.71 1.81
CA THR A 12 -0.84 -3.12 0.60
C THR A 12 -0.59 -4.02 -0.60
N PRO A 13 -1.49 -4.06 -1.59
CA PRO A 13 -1.08 -4.40 -2.95
C PRO A 13 -0.16 -3.30 -3.51
N HIS A 14 0.40 -3.49 -4.69
CA HIS A 14 1.26 -2.49 -5.31
C HIS A 14 0.44 -1.26 -5.80
N HIS A 15 1.08 -0.07 -5.80
CA HIS A 15 0.54 1.19 -6.37
C HIS A 15 -0.75 1.78 -5.76
N VAL A 16 -1.01 1.50 -4.48
CA VAL A 16 -2.17 2.05 -3.74
C VAL A 16 -1.84 3.26 -2.85
N GLY A 17 -0.68 3.89 -3.01
CA GLY A 17 -0.26 5.02 -2.17
C GLY A 17 0.53 4.62 -0.92
N THR A 18 1.15 3.44 -0.90
CA THR A 18 2.04 2.97 0.18
C THR A 18 3.01 4.06 0.67
N TRP A 19 3.67 4.75 -0.26
CA TRP A 19 4.64 5.80 0.06
C TRP A 19 4.05 7.01 0.80
N PHE A 20 2.80 7.34 0.53
CA PHE A 20 2.10 8.43 1.21
C PHE A 20 1.92 8.11 2.70
N PHE A 21 1.47 6.89 3.03
CA PHE A 21 1.28 6.48 4.42
C PHE A 21 2.58 6.24 5.17
N LEU A 22 3.61 5.75 4.49
CA LEU A 22 4.96 5.68 5.08
C LEU A 22 5.45 7.08 5.44
N ASN A 23 5.26 8.07 4.57
CA ASN A 23 5.62 9.46 4.86
C ASN A 23 4.87 10.02 6.08
N PHE A 24 3.58 9.72 6.20
CA PHE A 24 2.77 10.15 7.33
C PHE A 24 3.22 9.49 8.64
N LEU A 25 3.25 8.16 8.70
CA LEU A 25 3.52 7.44 9.95
C LEU A 25 4.98 7.56 10.40
N LEU A 26 5.96 7.58 9.49
CA LEU A 26 7.38 7.68 9.88
C LEU A 26 7.77 9.05 10.44
N LYS A 27 6.94 10.08 10.23
CA LYS A 27 7.10 11.39 10.88
C LYS A 27 6.50 11.44 12.28
N HIS A 28 5.68 10.46 12.65
CA HIS A 28 5.04 10.43 13.96
C HIS A 28 6.07 10.14 15.07
N LYS A 29 6.08 10.97 16.12
CA LYS A 29 7.11 10.94 17.19
C LYS A 29 7.26 9.59 17.92
N GLN A 30 6.20 8.78 17.98
CA GLN A 30 6.21 7.46 18.64
C GLN A 30 6.68 6.30 17.74
N ILE A 31 6.85 6.55 16.44
CA ILE A 31 7.34 5.55 15.48
C ILE A 31 8.86 5.68 15.38
N GLY A 32 9.60 4.68 15.85
CA GLY A 32 11.06 4.73 15.82
C GLY A 32 11.73 3.75 14.87
N GLY A 33 10.96 3.00 14.10
CA GLY A 33 11.52 2.04 13.15
C GLY A 33 10.58 1.66 12.03
N PHE A 34 11.19 1.30 10.90
CA PHE A 34 10.54 0.74 9.73
C PHE A 34 11.25 -0.54 9.33
N CYS A 35 10.49 -1.62 9.18
CA CYS A 35 10.97 -2.87 8.62
C CYS A 35 10.17 -3.20 7.36
N CYS A 36 10.87 -3.29 6.23
CA CYS A 36 10.37 -3.94 5.03
C CYS A 36 11.08 -5.29 4.91
N HIS A 37 10.34 -6.39 4.86
CA HIS A 37 10.89 -7.74 4.97
C HIS A 37 12.04 -8.02 3.97
N SER A 38 13.17 -8.57 4.46
CA SER A 38 14.47 -8.65 3.75
C SER A 38 14.51 -9.52 2.47
N ARG A 39 13.59 -10.48 2.29
CA ARG A 39 13.42 -11.16 0.97
C ARG A 39 12.87 -10.22 -0.12
N PHE A 40 12.13 -9.17 0.24
CA PHE A 40 11.66 -8.15 -0.70
C PHE A 40 12.76 -7.14 -1.05
N GLU A 41 13.66 -6.82 -0.10
CA GLU A 41 14.87 -6.04 -0.39
C GLU A 41 15.80 -6.72 -1.41
N ARG A 42 15.96 -8.06 -1.36
CA ARG A 42 16.78 -8.78 -2.36
C ARG A 42 16.20 -8.72 -3.78
N LEU A 43 14.87 -8.71 -3.91
CA LEU A 43 14.19 -8.49 -5.19
C LEU A 43 14.37 -7.03 -5.65
N ASN A 44 14.21 -6.04 -4.77
CA ASN A 44 14.33 -4.62 -5.12
C ASN A 44 15.79 -4.16 -5.38
N LYS A 45 16.79 -4.71 -4.68
CA LYS A 45 18.22 -4.52 -4.99
C LYS A 45 18.61 -5.08 -6.36
N LYS A 46 18.05 -6.24 -6.74
CA LYS A 46 18.27 -6.84 -8.08
C LYS A 46 17.55 -6.08 -9.20
N ARG A 47 16.47 -5.37 -8.89
CA ARG A 47 15.64 -4.55 -9.81
C ARG A 47 16.06 -3.07 -9.90
N GLY A 48 17.23 -2.70 -9.34
CA GLY A 48 17.70 -1.30 -9.32
C GLY A 48 16.82 -0.33 -8.52
N THR A 49 15.79 -0.83 -7.84
CA THR A 49 14.88 -0.06 -6.99
C THR A 49 15.51 0.04 -5.61
N SER A 50 16.47 0.95 -5.48
CA SER A 50 17.02 1.29 -4.18
C SER A 50 15.98 2.08 -3.38
N TYR A 51 15.69 1.65 -2.14
CA TYR A 51 14.98 2.45 -1.12
C TYR A 51 15.80 3.69 -0.67
N SER A 52 16.84 4.09 -1.41
CA SER A 52 17.58 5.35 -1.22
C SER A 52 16.72 6.60 -1.46
N LYS A 53 15.46 6.44 -1.87
CA LYS A 53 14.44 7.50 -1.96
C LYS A 53 13.36 7.38 -0.89
N LEU A 54 13.63 6.71 0.25
CA LEU A 54 12.84 6.95 1.45
C LEU A 54 12.84 8.47 1.71
N PRO A 55 11.70 9.05 2.12
CA PRO A 55 11.69 10.44 2.53
C PRO A 55 12.80 10.66 3.56
N ARG A 56 13.57 11.74 3.40
CA ARG A 56 14.57 12.14 4.38
C ARG A 56 13.85 12.60 5.64
N VAL A 57 13.42 11.67 6.46
CA VAL A 57 12.92 11.95 7.81
C VAL A 57 14.16 12.09 8.71
N GLY A 58 14.30 13.24 9.36
CA GLY A 58 15.39 13.48 10.30
C GLY A 58 15.44 12.36 11.35
N GLY A 59 16.61 11.76 11.57
CA GLY A 59 16.81 10.65 12.51
C GLY A 59 17.01 9.27 11.89
N PHE A 60 16.70 9.07 10.60
CA PHE A 60 16.86 7.77 9.93
C PHE A 60 18.09 7.76 8.99
N LYS A 61 19.20 7.17 9.45
CA LYS A 61 20.44 7.03 8.65
C LYS A 61 20.39 5.81 7.74
N GLN A 62 19.92 5.97 6.50
CA GLN A 62 20.05 5.03 5.36
C GLN A 62 19.62 3.56 5.56
N LYS A 63 18.83 3.07 4.58
CA LYS A 63 18.43 1.66 4.34
C LYS A 63 17.39 1.11 5.31
N ALA A 64 16.54 0.22 4.79
CA ALA A 64 15.31 -0.26 5.41
C ALA A 64 15.52 -1.25 6.58
N GLU A 65 16.53 -0.98 7.42
CA GLU A 65 16.83 -1.70 8.64
C GLU A 65 17.28 -0.71 9.72
N ILE A 66 16.34 0.01 10.33
CA ILE A 66 16.56 0.50 11.68
C ILE A 66 15.31 0.17 12.49
N ILE A 67 15.33 -1.00 13.12
CA ILE A 67 14.51 -1.27 14.31
C ILE A 67 15.21 -0.52 15.44
N SER A 68 14.78 0.70 15.75
CA SER A 68 15.21 1.32 17.00
C SER A 68 14.55 0.58 18.15
N ILE A 69 15.37 -0.14 18.93
CA ILE A 69 14.93 -0.90 20.12
C ILE A 69 14.40 0.05 21.23
N ASN A 70 14.59 1.37 21.08
CA ASN A 70 14.20 2.39 22.06
C ASN A 70 12.95 3.18 21.63
N SER A 71 12.03 2.59 20.88
CA SER A 71 10.81 3.26 20.42
C SER A 71 9.54 2.52 20.80
N ASP A 72 8.47 3.27 21.06
CA ASP A 72 7.19 2.73 21.53
C ASP A 72 6.53 1.85 20.46
N TYR A 73 6.67 2.22 19.17
CA TYR A 73 6.05 1.53 18.04
C TYR A 73 7.01 1.33 16.85
N ASN A 74 6.84 0.20 16.15
CA ASN A 74 7.56 -0.15 14.91
C ASN A 74 6.58 -0.45 13.77
N LEU A 75 6.87 0.09 12.59
CA LEU A 75 6.08 -0.13 11.38
C LEU A 75 6.65 -1.26 10.53
N TYR A 76 5.81 -2.25 10.23
CA TYR A 76 6.12 -3.39 9.36
C TYR A 76 5.33 -3.28 8.07
N HIS A 77 5.98 -3.31 6.92
CA HIS A 77 5.31 -3.25 5.62
C HIS A 77 5.52 -4.52 4.79
N ALA A 78 4.45 -5.00 4.16
CA ALA A 78 4.49 -6.16 3.29
C ALA A 78 3.60 -6.02 2.03
N HIS A 79 4.07 -6.65 0.95
CA HIS A 79 3.30 -7.05 -0.23
C HIS A 79 3.21 -8.58 -0.22
N PRO A 80 2.38 -9.18 0.65
CA PRO A 80 2.49 -10.59 1.01
C PRO A 80 2.21 -11.50 -0.20
N PRO A 81 3.10 -12.46 -0.52
CA PRO A 81 2.82 -13.41 -1.59
C PRO A 81 1.77 -14.43 -1.13
N TYR A 82 1.11 -15.08 -2.09
CA TYR A 82 0.07 -16.07 -1.83
C TYR A 82 0.49 -17.17 -0.84
N GLU A 83 1.73 -17.62 -0.94
CA GLU A 83 2.32 -18.71 -0.14
C GLU A 83 2.33 -18.45 1.38
N TYR A 84 2.21 -17.19 1.83
CA TYR A 84 2.21 -16.84 3.26
C TYR A 84 0.87 -16.24 3.73
N SER A 85 -0.20 -16.41 2.95
CA SER A 85 -1.52 -15.83 3.26
C SER A 85 -2.08 -16.32 4.61
N GLU A 86 -1.89 -17.58 4.97
CA GLU A 86 -2.37 -18.13 6.25
C GLU A 86 -1.71 -17.47 7.47
N TYR A 87 -0.39 -17.29 7.44
CA TYR A 87 0.33 -16.59 8.52
C TYR A 87 -0.08 -15.12 8.60
N LEU A 88 -0.32 -14.49 7.45
CA LEU A 88 -0.80 -13.12 7.40
C LEU A 88 -2.18 -13.00 8.04
N HIS A 89 -3.11 -13.89 7.70
CA HIS A 89 -4.45 -13.94 8.28
C HIS A 89 -4.42 -14.10 9.80
N MET A 90 -3.50 -14.90 10.32
CA MET A 90 -3.30 -15.00 11.77
C MET A 90 -2.75 -13.68 12.36
N LEU A 91 -1.75 -13.07 11.73
CA LEU A 91 -1.11 -11.86 12.24
C LEU A 91 -2.05 -10.65 12.33
N VAL A 92 -2.93 -10.46 11.35
CA VAL A 92 -3.84 -9.31 11.31
C VAL A 92 -4.84 -9.26 12.47
N ASN A 93 -5.08 -10.39 13.15
CA ASN A 93 -5.95 -10.44 14.34
C ASN A 93 -5.25 -10.04 15.64
N PHE A 94 -3.91 -9.97 15.66
CA PHE A 94 -3.15 -9.68 16.88
C PHE A 94 -2.34 -8.38 16.79
N VAL A 95 -2.14 -7.86 15.58
CA VAL A 95 -1.33 -6.68 15.31
C VAL A 95 -2.22 -5.62 14.66
N PRO A 96 -2.25 -4.37 15.19
CA PRO A 96 -2.93 -3.26 14.53
C PRO A 96 -2.52 -3.19 13.07
N THR A 97 -3.48 -3.47 12.19
CA THR A 97 -3.24 -3.56 10.76
C THR A 97 -4.05 -2.50 10.05
N PHE A 98 -3.43 -1.79 9.11
CA PHE A 98 -4.15 -0.90 8.23
C PHE A 98 -3.75 -1.12 6.78
N VAL A 99 -4.64 -0.70 5.87
CA VAL A 99 -4.45 -0.86 4.43
C VAL A 99 -5.00 0.33 3.66
N ALA A 100 -4.22 0.79 2.70
CA ALA A 100 -4.67 1.67 1.64
C ALA A 100 -5.40 0.89 0.54
N ILE A 101 -6.61 1.34 0.21
CA ILE A 101 -7.45 0.76 -0.85
C ILE A 101 -7.40 1.67 -2.06
N ARG A 102 -7.31 1.04 -3.23
CA ARG A 102 -7.42 1.68 -4.53
C ARG A 102 -8.17 0.77 -5.48
N ASP A 103 -8.78 1.34 -6.51
CA ASP A 103 -9.29 0.57 -7.63
C ASP A 103 -8.16 -0.30 -8.24
N PRO A 104 -8.33 -1.63 -8.33
CA PRO A 104 -7.32 -2.53 -8.87
C PRO A 104 -6.88 -2.18 -10.30
N LEU A 105 -7.78 -1.70 -11.17
CA LEU A 105 -7.45 -1.31 -12.54
C LEU A 105 -6.48 -0.13 -12.55
N ILE A 106 -6.77 0.91 -11.77
CA ILE A 106 -5.91 2.09 -11.66
C ILE A 106 -4.53 1.74 -11.06
N ALA A 107 -4.50 0.85 -10.07
CA ALA A 107 -3.26 0.37 -9.48
C ALA A 107 -2.42 -0.42 -10.48
N LEU A 108 -3.04 -1.31 -11.26
CA LEU A 108 -2.37 -2.08 -12.30
C LEU A 108 -1.86 -1.22 -13.46
N ILE A 109 -2.64 -0.23 -13.91
CA ILE A 109 -2.18 0.76 -14.88
C ILE A 109 -0.92 1.45 -14.38
N SER A 110 -0.94 1.91 -13.12
CA SER A 110 0.22 2.56 -12.50
C SER A 110 1.42 1.63 -12.38
N HIS A 111 1.18 0.33 -12.13
CA HIS A 111 2.23 -0.69 -12.05
C HIS A 111 2.90 -0.92 -13.40
N ILE A 112 2.12 -1.24 -14.43
CA ILE A 112 2.61 -1.56 -15.78
C ILE A 112 3.40 -0.39 -16.37
N LYS A 113 2.92 0.85 -16.17
CA LYS A 113 3.62 2.04 -16.69
C LYS A 113 4.93 2.34 -15.97
N ARG A 114 5.02 2.05 -14.67
CA ARG A 114 6.25 2.26 -13.90
C ARG A 114 7.25 1.13 -14.09
N TYR A 115 6.77 -0.06 -14.40
CA TYR A 115 7.57 -1.26 -14.65
C TYR A 115 7.13 -1.91 -15.96
N PRO A 116 7.46 -1.30 -17.13
CA PRO A 116 7.02 -1.82 -18.42
C PRO A 116 7.51 -3.26 -18.65
N PRO A 117 6.69 -4.11 -19.29
CA PRO A 117 7.12 -5.42 -19.72
C PRO A 117 8.39 -5.32 -20.57
N GLY A 118 9.43 -6.07 -20.19
CA GLY A 118 10.66 -6.17 -20.97
C GLY A 118 11.77 -5.15 -20.66
N THR A 119 11.54 -4.15 -19.79
CA THR A 119 12.60 -3.22 -19.33
C THR A 119 13.42 -3.77 -18.16
N ASP A 120 12.91 -4.78 -17.47
CA ASP A 120 13.65 -5.52 -16.46
C ASP A 120 13.98 -6.93 -16.98
N LYS A 121 15.24 -7.35 -16.88
CA LYS A 121 15.69 -8.69 -17.34
C LYS A 121 14.93 -9.83 -16.65
N GLN A 122 14.31 -9.59 -15.49
CA GLN A 122 13.43 -10.55 -14.81
C GLN A 122 11.96 -10.46 -15.24
N PHE A 123 11.47 -9.32 -15.73
CA PHE A 123 10.13 -9.22 -16.35
C PHE A 123 10.03 -10.04 -17.64
N ARG A 124 11.15 -10.22 -18.35
CA ARG A 124 11.25 -11.14 -19.51
C ARG A 124 11.10 -12.62 -19.14
N VAL A 125 11.25 -12.98 -17.87
CA VAL A 125 11.25 -14.37 -17.42
C VAL A 125 9.99 -14.64 -16.61
N ARG A 126 8.90 -14.99 -17.32
CA ARG A 126 7.79 -15.83 -16.82
C ARG A 126 6.87 -15.20 -15.74
N GLY A 127 5.69 -14.73 -16.14
CA GLY A 127 4.47 -14.84 -15.31
C GLY A 127 4.22 -13.81 -14.18
N GLN A 128 5.03 -12.77 -14.00
CA GLN A 128 4.83 -11.83 -12.86
C GLN A 128 3.59 -10.92 -12.98
N GLN A 129 3.07 -10.68 -14.18
CA GLN A 129 1.78 -9.97 -14.34
C GLN A 129 0.62 -10.78 -13.72
N ALA A 130 0.60 -12.11 -13.91
CA ALA A 130 -0.39 -12.97 -13.27
C ALA A 130 -0.27 -12.94 -11.73
N ASN A 131 0.95 -12.76 -11.20
CA ASN A 131 1.17 -12.62 -9.76
C ASN A 131 0.55 -11.34 -9.17
N GLU A 132 0.40 -10.26 -9.94
CA GLU A 132 -0.22 -9.03 -9.41
C GLU A 132 -1.71 -9.23 -9.14
N VAL A 133 -2.44 -9.90 -10.03
CA VAL A 133 -3.86 -10.23 -9.80
C VAL A 133 -4.00 -11.22 -8.64
N GLU A 134 -3.12 -12.22 -8.53
CA GLU A 134 -3.08 -13.12 -7.37
C GLU A 134 -2.77 -12.39 -6.05
N LEU A 135 -1.88 -11.38 -6.06
CA LEU A 135 -1.61 -10.52 -4.91
C LEU A 135 -2.88 -9.78 -4.47
N TRP A 136 -3.66 -9.26 -5.42
CA TRP A 136 -4.95 -8.64 -5.14
C TRP A 136 -5.96 -9.63 -4.54
N LYS A 137 -5.98 -10.90 -4.98
CA LYS A 137 -6.84 -11.94 -4.36
C LYS A 137 -6.48 -12.18 -2.90
N VAL A 138 -5.19 -12.40 -2.61
CA VAL A 138 -4.69 -12.60 -1.25
C VAL A 138 -5.09 -11.43 -0.37
N PHE A 139 -4.90 -10.23 -0.91
CA PHE A 139 -5.22 -8.99 -0.24
C PHE A 139 -6.72 -8.90 0.13
N VAL A 140 -7.63 -9.12 -0.82
CA VAL A 140 -9.07 -9.08 -0.54
C VAL A 140 -9.51 -10.17 0.44
N ARG A 141 -8.96 -11.39 0.32
CA ARG A 141 -9.25 -12.46 1.28
C ARG A 141 -8.78 -12.09 2.68
N THR A 142 -7.61 -11.47 2.82
CA THR A 142 -7.11 -10.99 4.12
C THR A 142 -8.04 -9.95 4.72
N MET A 143 -8.50 -9.00 3.91
CA MET A 143 -9.45 -7.97 4.32
C MET A 143 -10.82 -8.53 4.75
N GLN A 144 -11.25 -9.64 4.13
CA GLN A 144 -12.49 -10.32 4.49
C GLN A 144 -12.33 -11.20 5.73
N TYR A 145 -11.10 -11.60 6.07
CA TYR A 145 -10.82 -12.50 7.18
C TYR A 145 -10.89 -11.81 8.55
N SER A 146 -10.59 -10.52 8.63
CA SER A 146 -10.55 -9.78 9.90
C SER A 146 -11.29 -8.45 9.83
N SER A 147 -12.15 -8.19 10.82
CA SER A 147 -12.83 -6.90 11.00
C SER A 147 -11.92 -5.80 11.55
N ASP A 148 -10.77 -6.18 12.10
CA ASP A 148 -9.88 -5.27 12.85
C ASP A 148 -8.83 -4.62 11.94
N ILE A 149 -9.03 -4.70 10.62
CA ILE A 149 -8.16 -4.04 9.65
C ILE A 149 -8.73 -2.67 9.31
N PHE A 150 -7.96 -1.61 9.55
CA PHE A 150 -8.37 -0.25 9.19
C PHE A 150 -8.10 0.04 7.72
N THR A 151 -9.14 0.46 7.01
CA THR A 151 -9.10 0.68 5.57
C THR A 151 -9.14 2.14 5.18
N ILE A 152 -8.35 2.51 4.17
CA ILE A 152 -8.24 3.90 3.70
C ILE A 152 -8.49 3.97 2.19
N PRO A 153 -9.68 4.37 1.73
CA PRO A 153 -10.02 4.41 0.30
C PRO A 153 -9.40 5.65 -0.38
N MET A 154 -8.25 5.45 -1.02
CA MET A 154 -7.44 6.54 -1.58
C MET A 154 -8.11 7.30 -2.71
N ASP A 155 -8.80 6.59 -3.60
CA ASP A 155 -9.44 7.22 -4.74
C ASP A 155 -10.61 8.12 -4.32
N LEU A 156 -11.31 7.76 -3.24
CA LEU A 156 -12.38 8.58 -2.66
C LEU A 156 -11.82 9.77 -1.90
N LEU A 157 -10.77 9.57 -1.09
CA LEU A 157 -10.17 10.66 -0.33
C LEU A 157 -9.51 11.72 -1.19
N THR A 158 -9.13 11.38 -2.42
CA THR A 158 -8.62 12.37 -3.40
C THR A 158 -9.69 13.40 -3.81
N LYS A 159 -10.97 13.01 -3.82
CA LYS A 159 -12.10 13.89 -4.21
C LYS A 159 -12.85 14.52 -3.03
N ASN A 160 -12.49 14.14 -1.80
CA ASN A 160 -13.18 14.56 -0.58
C ASN A 160 -12.57 15.81 0.08
N THR A 161 -13.33 16.42 0.99
CA THR A 161 -12.91 17.60 1.75
C THR A 161 -11.79 17.26 2.74
N ASP A 162 -11.04 18.30 3.13
CA ASP A 162 -9.97 18.21 4.11
C ASP A 162 -10.46 17.73 5.48
N VAL A 163 -11.74 17.97 5.81
CA VAL A 163 -12.39 17.45 7.02
C VAL A 163 -12.39 15.91 7.03
N ILE A 164 -12.80 15.28 5.92
CA ILE A 164 -12.85 13.82 5.81
C ILE A 164 -11.44 13.23 5.86
N LYS A 165 -10.46 13.86 5.18
CA LYS A 165 -9.05 13.42 5.22
C LYS A 165 -8.48 13.50 6.63
N THR A 166 -8.76 14.60 7.35
CA THR A 166 -8.34 14.83 8.73
C THR A 166 -8.91 13.74 9.65
N GLU A 167 -10.20 13.46 9.54
CA GLU A 167 -10.87 12.42 10.32
C GLU A 167 -10.23 11.05 10.07
N LYS A 168 -10.01 10.66 8.81
CA LYS A 168 -9.41 9.37 8.47
C LYS A 168 -7.98 9.21 8.97
N LEU A 169 -7.15 10.24 8.86
CA LEU A 169 -5.78 10.19 9.39
C LEU A 169 -5.76 10.13 10.93
N THR A 170 -6.67 10.84 11.59
CA THR A 170 -6.81 10.79 13.05
C THR A 170 -7.25 9.41 13.52
N LEU A 171 -8.24 8.82 12.85
CA LEU A 171 -8.71 7.47 13.12
C LEU A 171 -7.62 6.42 12.86
N LEU A 172 -6.78 6.62 11.83
CA LEU A 172 -5.63 5.75 11.58
C LEU A 172 -4.64 5.77 12.75
N LEU A 173 -4.28 6.95 13.27
CA LEU A 173 -3.39 7.05 14.43
C LEU A 173 -3.98 6.31 15.64
N LYS A 174 -5.26 6.55 15.93
CA LYS A 174 -5.98 5.86 17.01
C LYS A 174 -5.99 4.35 16.83
N HIS A 175 -6.26 3.87 15.62
CA HIS A 175 -6.25 2.43 15.29
C HIS A 175 -4.88 1.80 15.56
N CYS A 176 -3.81 2.50 15.20
CA CYS A 176 -2.43 2.09 15.44
C CYS A 176 -1.99 2.21 16.91
N GLY A 177 -2.85 2.70 17.81
CA GLY A 177 -2.52 2.95 19.21
C GLY A 177 -1.57 4.13 19.43
N LEU A 178 -1.44 5.01 18.44
CA LEU A 178 -0.62 6.21 18.51
C LEU A 178 -1.41 7.38 19.12
N ASP A 179 -0.68 8.28 19.79
CA ASP A 179 -1.22 9.53 20.29
C ASP A 179 -1.72 10.39 19.12
N SER A 180 -2.68 11.29 19.39
CA SER A 180 -3.10 12.28 18.40
C SER A 180 -1.95 13.25 18.06
N ASP A 181 -1.73 13.51 16.78
CA ASP A 181 -0.77 14.51 16.28
C ASP A 181 -1.46 15.44 15.26
N ASN A 182 -2.12 16.47 15.78
CA ASN A 182 -2.94 17.38 14.97
C ASN A 182 -2.11 18.16 13.94
N LEU A 183 -0.86 18.51 14.28
CA LEU A 183 0.02 19.25 13.37
C LEU A 183 0.45 18.37 12.20
N LEU A 184 0.90 17.14 12.47
CA LEU A 184 1.26 16.18 11.44
C LEU A 184 0.08 15.86 10.52
N VAL A 185 -1.12 15.66 11.09
CA VAL A 185 -2.35 15.43 10.32
C VAL A 185 -2.64 16.63 9.42
N PHE A 186 -2.63 17.84 9.97
CA PHE A 186 -2.89 19.06 9.20
C PHE A 186 -1.90 19.22 8.04
N GLU A 187 -0.59 19.11 8.30
CA GLU A 187 0.44 19.20 7.26
C GLU A 187 0.26 18.16 6.15
N THR A 188 -0.12 16.93 6.53
CA THR A 188 -0.34 15.82 5.59
C THR A 188 -1.58 16.05 4.73
N VAL A 189 -2.63 16.63 5.30
CA VAL A 189 -3.86 16.99 4.56
C VAL A 189 -3.59 18.14 3.59
N GLN A 190 -2.87 19.18 4.01
CA GLN A 190 -2.52 20.31 3.15
C GLN A 190 -1.59 19.89 1.99
N SER A 191 -0.72 18.91 2.24
CA SER A 191 0.17 18.34 1.22
C SER A 191 -0.38 17.05 0.61
N TRP A 192 -1.71 16.85 0.58
CA TRP A 192 -2.36 15.62 0.12
C TRP A 192 -2.12 15.37 -1.37
N ALA A 193 -0.99 14.73 -1.65
CA ALA A 193 -0.56 14.30 -2.97
C ALA A 193 -0.04 12.87 -2.82
N PRO A 194 -0.93 11.86 -2.79
CA PRO A 194 -0.47 10.49 -2.74
C PRO A 194 0.42 10.22 -3.95
N VAL A 195 1.70 9.98 -3.68
CA VAL A 195 2.79 9.90 -4.68
C VAL A 195 2.57 8.72 -5.61
N ASN A 196 1.66 8.90 -6.58
CA ASN A 196 1.32 8.09 -7.74
C ASN A 196 0.60 8.98 -8.79
N CYS A 197 0.80 10.29 -8.71
CA CYS A 197 0.28 11.36 -9.56
C CYS A 197 1.04 11.52 -10.89
N LEU A 198 1.76 10.49 -11.35
CA LEU A 198 2.14 10.46 -12.76
C LEU A 198 0.85 10.24 -13.55
N GLU A 199 0.43 11.27 -14.29
CA GLU A 199 -0.65 11.16 -15.25
C GLU A 199 -0.16 10.32 -16.42
N TYR A 200 -0.71 9.13 -16.51
CA TYR A 200 -0.51 8.25 -17.65
C TYR A 200 -1.76 8.39 -18.52
N PRO A 201 -1.64 8.51 -19.86
CA PRO A 201 -2.79 8.57 -20.75
C PRO A 201 -3.78 7.41 -20.52
N GLU A 202 -3.27 6.24 -20.11
CA GLU A 202 -4.11 5.07 -19.83
C GLU A 202 -5.02 5.23 -18.61
N LYS A 203 -4.68 6.13 -17.66
CA LYS A 203 -5.61 6.51 -16.58
C LYS A 203 -6.77 7.34 -17.12
N GLU A 204 -6.56 8.15 -18.15
CA GLU A 204 -7.64 8.90 -18.79
C GLU A 204 -8.64 7.95 -19.46
N TYR A 205 -8.18 6.84 -20.07
CA TYR A 205 -9.08 5.82 -20.60
C TYR A 205 -9.99 5.26 -19.50
N TYR A 206 -9.43 5.00 -18.31
CA TYR A 206 -10.21 4.60 -17.14
C TYR A 206 -11.22 5.67 -16.71
N TYR A 207 -10.79 6.93 -16.56
CA TYR A 207 -11.69 8.01 -16.15
C TYR A 207 -12.80 8.30 -17.17
N ASN A 208 -12.51 8.13 -18.45
CA ASN A 208 -13.46 8.27 -19.56
C ASN A 208 -14.28 7.01 -19.83
N LYS A 209 -14.06 5.93 -19.06
CA LYS A 209 -14.74 4.62 -19.21
C LYS A 209 -14.54 3.99 -20.60
N ASP A 210 -13.40 4.23 -21.24
CA ASP A 210 -13.03 3.61 -22.52
C ASP A 210 -12.51 2.19 -22.28
N MET A 211 -13.44 1.25 -22.12
CA MET A 211 -13.13 -0.14 -21.77
C MET A 211 -12.35 -0.88 -22.86
N GLU A 212 -12.56 -0.54 -24.13
CA GLU A 212 -11.84 -1.16 -25.25
C GLU A 212 -10.34 -0.85 -25.17
N ARG A 213 -9.98 0.42 -24.90
CA ARG A 213 -8.57 0.80 -24.74
C ARG A 213 -7.95 0.23 -23.47
N ILE A 214 -8.71 0.14 -22.38
CA ILE A 214 -8.25 -0.47 -21.11
C ILE A 214 -7.99 -1.97 -21.31
N GLU A 215 -8.90 -2.68 -21.95
CA GLU A 215 -8.75 -4.10 -22.27
C GLU A 215 -7.52 -4.33 -23.13
N LYS A 216 -7.35 -3.55 -24.20
CA LYS A 216 -6.19 -3.62 -25.08
C LYS A 216 -4.87 -3.36 -24.32
N PHE A 217 -4.88 -2.41 -23.38
CA PHE A 217 -3.70 -2.07 -22.59
C PHE A 217 -3.34 -3.15 -21.55
N LEU A 218 -4.33 -3.69 -20.84
CA LEU A 218 -4.13 -4.71 -19.80
C LEU A 218 -3.91 -6.11 -20.38
N GLY A 219 -4.41 -6.37 -21.58
CA GLY A 219 -4.29 -7.67 -22.26
C GLY A 219 -4.85 -8.80 -21.40
N PRO A 220 -4.10 -9.90 -21.18
CA PRO A 220 -4.57 -11.05 -20.40
C PRO A 220 -4.99 -10.74 -18.95
N LEU A 221 -4.49 -9.65 -18.36
CA LEU A 221 -4.87 -9.25 -17.00
C LEU A 221 -6.31 -8.75 -16.92
N TRP A 222 -6.84 -8.21 -18.02
CA TRP A 222 -8.24 -7.80 -18.10
C TRP A 222 -9.16 -8.97 -17.79
N THR A 223 -9.01 -10.09 -18.52
CA THR A 223 -9.84 -11.29 -18.32
C THR A 223 -9.70 -11.84 -16.89
N GLN A 224 -8.48 -11.84 -16.33
CA GLN A 224 -8.25 -12.31 -14.96
C GLN A 224 -8.96 -11.45 -13.92
N LEU A 225 -8.90 -10.12 -14.05
CA LEU A 225 -9.62 -9.20 -13.16
C LEU A 225 -11.13 -9.35 -13.29
N ARG A 226 -11.65 -9.45 -14.53
CA ARG A 226 -13.08 -9.64 -14.79
C ARG A 226 -13.59 -10.93 -14.16
N ASN A 227 -12.82 -12.02 -14.23
CA ASN A 227 -13.18 -13.29 -13.57
C ASN A 227 -13.27 -13.19 -12.05
N LEU A 228 -12.59 -12.22 -11.45
CA LEU A 228 -12.55 -11.99 -10.00
C LEU A 228 -13.43 -10.82 -9.56
N GLU A 229 -14.16 -10.21 -10.49
CA GLU A 229 -15.04 -9.09 -10.19
C GLU A 229 -16.01 -9.45 -9.07
N ASN A 230 -16.53 -10.68 -9.03
CA ASN A 230 -17.43 -11.13 -7.97
C ASN A 230 -16.75 -11.22 -6.59
N GLU A 231 -15.43 -11.47 -6.53
CA GLU A 231 -14.66 -11.45 -5.27
C GLU A 231 -14.31 -10.01 -4.86
N PHE A 232 -13.97 -9.15 -5.83
CA PHE A 232 -13.54 -7.76 -5.60
C PHE A 232 -14.69 -6.78 -5.38
N ARG A 233 -15.79 -6.89 -6.13
CA ARG A 233 -16.88 -5.91 -6.14
C ARG A 233 -17.54 -5.73 -4.78
N PRO A 234 -17.92 -6.79 -4.03
CA PRO A 234 -18.52 -6.62 -2.71
C PRO A 234 -17.58 -5.93 -1.72
N TYR A 235 -16.27 -6.03 -1.95
CA TYR A 235 -15.28 -5.31 -1.16
C TYR A 235 -15.20 -3.84 -1.57
N LEU A 236 -15.11 -3.53 -2.87
CA LEU A 236 -15.01 -2.14 -3.35
C LEU A 236 -16.28 -1.33 -3.04
N GLU A 237 -17.47 -1.90 -3.25
CA GLU A 237 -18.76 -1.24 -3.01
C GLU A 237 -18.99 -0.86 -1.54
N ARG A 238 -18.37 -1.57 -0.58
CA ARG A 238 -18.45 -1.21 0.84
C ARG A 238 -17.79 0.14 1.14
N PHE A 239 -16.89 0.59 0.28
CA PHE A 239 -16.13 1.81 0.51
C PHE A 239 -16.67 3.00 -0.29
N GLY A 240 -17.49 2.78 -1.33
CA GLY A 240 -18.08 3.80 -2.21
C GLY A 240 -17.64 3.61 -3.65
#